data_AF-A0A174I471-F1
#
_entry.id   AF-A0A174I471-F1
#
_cell.length_a   1.000
_cell.length_b   1.000
_cell.length_c   1.000
_cell.angle_alpha   90.00
_cell.angle_beta   90.00
_cell.angle_gamma   90.00
#
_symmetry.space_group_name_H-M   'P 1'
#
loop_
_entity.id
_entity.type
_entity.pdbx_description
1 polymer ?
#
loop_
_entity_poly.entity_id
_entity_poly.type
_entity_poly.pdbx_seq_one_letter_code
_entity_poly.pdbx_strand_id
1 'polypeptide(L)'
;MYKRIIIYIFLYNVMWIASIAMCYLDRFIDNINYTFQDFLIIFFELLARTTFVVGAISLFPQEPYSNKRVWFYYMIMGGSLAIIDTFIRLVGTLQKLLF
;
A
#
# COMPACT_ATOMS: atom_id res chain seq x y z
N MET A 1 -10.03 -20.39 3.91
CA MET A 1 -9.41 -19.59 2.83
C MET A 1 -10.18 -18.29 2.58
N TYR A 2 -11.46 -18.34 2.20
CA TYR A 2 -12.28 -17.16 1.87
C TYR A 2 -12.30 -16.04 2.93
N LYS A 3 -12.47 -16.36 4.22
CA LYS A 3 -12.47 -15.34 5.29
C LYS A 3 -11.17 -14.52 5.36
N ARG A 4 -10.00 -15.13 5.11
CA ARG A 4 -8.71 -14.41 5.12
C ARG A 4 -8.60 -13.47 3.92
N ILE A 5 -9.06 -13.90 2.75
CA ILE A 5 -9.09 -13.06 1.53
C ILE A 5 -9.92 -11.81 1.77
N ILE A 6 -11.13 -11.98 2.31
CA ILE A 6 -12.06 -10.88 2.57
C ILE A 6 -11.41 -9.85 3.51
N ILE A 7 -10.70 -10.31 4.55
CA ILE A 7 -10.00 -9.42 5.49
C ILE A 7 -8.91 -8.60 4.76
N TYR A 8 -8.05 -9.25 3.95
CA TYR A 8 -7.00 -8.52 3.23
C TYR A 8 -7.55 -7.55 2.19
N ILE A 9 -8.63 -7.92 1.49
CA ILE A 9 -9.31 -7.01 0.56
C ILE A 9 -9.90 -5.83 1.34
N PHE A 10 -10.58 -6.09 2.45
CA PHE A 10 -11.15 -5.03 3.29
C PHE A 10 -10.06 -4.07 3.78
N LEU A 11 -8.99 -4.60 4.37
CA LEU A 11 -7.85 -3.80 4.86
C LEU A 11 -7.20 -2.98 3.75
N TYR A 12 -6.97 -3.58 2.58
CA TYR A 12 -6.44 -2.90 1.41
C TYR A 12 -7.32 -1.69 1.03
N ASN A 13 -8.63 -1.88 0.93
CA ASN A 13 -9.56 -0.80 0.57
C ASN A 13 -9.61 0.29 1.65
N VAL A 14 -9.61 -0.08 2.93
CA VAL A 14 -9.58 0.88 4.04
C VAL A 14 -8.32 1.76 3.98
N MET A 15 -7.15 1.17 3.69
CA MET A 15 -5.90 1.92 3.57
C MET A 15 -5.90 2.88 2.36
N TRP A 16 -6.49 2.47 1.24
CA TRP A 16 -6.66 3.37 0.09
C TRP A 16 -7.63 4.51 0.38
N ILE A 17 -8.75 4.23 1.05
CA ILE A 17 -9.70 5.27 1.47
C ILE A 17 -9.02 6.24 2.43
N ALA A 18 -8.21 5.75 3.38
CA ALA A 18 -7.43 6.60 4.27
C ALA A 18 -6.44 7.47 3.49
N SER A 19 -5.72 6.92 2.51
CA SER A 19 -4.82 7.69 1.64
C SER A 19 -5.57 8.81 0.89
N ILE A 20 -6.73 8.51 0.31
CA ILE A 20 -7.59 9.50 -0.35
C ILE A 20 -8.08 10.57 0.64
N ALA A 21 -8.47 10.17 1.86
CA ALA A 21 -8.89 11.11 2.89
C ALA A 21 -7.74 12.07 3.27
N MET A 22 -6.50 11.57 3.33
CA MET A 22 -5.33 12.42 3.59
C MET A 22 -5.09 13.45 2.48
N CYS A 23 -5.47 13.17 1.22
CA CYS A 23 -5.44 14.17 0.14
C CYS A 23 -6.36 15.36 0.38
N TYR A 24 -7.41 15.20 1.20
CA TYR A 24 -8.36 16.27 1.54
C TYR A 24 -8.12 16.87 2.94
N LEU A 25 -7.02 16.48 3.61
CA LEU A 25 -6.74 16.89 4.97
C LEU A 25 -6.57 18.42 5.12
N ASP A 26 -6.04 19.07 4.08
CA ASP A 26 -5.93 20.54 3.96
C ASP A 26 -7.28 21.27 4.05
N ARG A 27 -8.38 20.63 3.63
CA ARG A 27 -9.73 21.19 3.75
C ARG A 27 -10.30 21.13 5.16
N PHE A 28 -9.74 20.27 6.01
CA PHE A 28 -10.21 20.08 7.38
C PHE A 28 -9.32 20.75 8.42
N ILE A 29 -8.02 20.91 8.12
CA ILE A 29 -7.04 21.50 9.02
C ILE A 29 -6.40 22.70 8.32
N ASP A 30 -6.74 23.90 8.80
CA ASP A 30 -6.16 25.13 8.31
C ASP A 30 -4.63 25.15 8.55
N ASN A 31 -3.89 25.61 7.53
CA ASN A 31 -2.43 25.77 7.55
C ASN A 31 -1.64 24.48 7.85
N ILE A 32 -2.17 23.32 7.44
CA ILE A 32 -1.42 22.07 7.51
C ILE A 32 -0.14 22.14 6.66
N ASN A 33 0.96 21.57 7.17
CA ASN A 33 2.19 21.46 6.40
C ASN A 33 1.98 20.47 5.23
N TYR A 34 2.09 20.97 4.00
CA TYR A 34 1.96 20.15 2.79
C TYR A 34 2.94 18.97 2.74
N THR A 35 4.15 19.11 3.28
CA THR A 35 5.13 18.01 3.37
C THR A 35 4.66 16.92 4.34
N PHE A 36 4.00 17.31 5.44
CA PHE A 36 3.41 16.36 6.39
C PHE A 36 2.20 15.63 5.78
N GLN A 37 1.38 16.36 5.03
CA GLN A 37 0.26 15.77 4.31
C GLN A 37 0.73 14.77 3.25
N ASP A 38 1.74 15.13 2.44
CA ASP A 38 2.36 14.24 1.44
C ASP A 38 2.96 12.98 2.10
N PHE A 39 3.63 13.14 3.25
CA PHE A 39 4.12 12.01 4.05
C PHE A 39 2.99 11.06 4.45
N LEU A 40 1.86 11.59 4.96
CA LEU A 40 0.71 10.76 5.36
C LEU A 40 0.09 10.02 4.17
N ILE A 41 -0.06 10.68 3.02
CA ILE A 41 -0.60 10.06 1.79
C ILE A 41 0.26 8.86 1.40
N ILE A 42 1.58 9.06 1.29
CA ILE A 42 2.55 8.03 0.88
C ILE A 42 2.62 6.91 1.93
N PHE A 43 2.49 7.23 3.22
CA PHE A 43 2.49 6.25 4.29
C PHE A 43 1.31 5.27 4.16
N PHE A 44 0.09 5.77 3.97
CA PHE A 44 -1.08 4.89 3.77
C PHE A 44 -1.03 4.12 2.45
N GLU A 45 -0.45 4.72 1.40
CA GLU A 45 -0.20 4.02 0.14
C GLU A 45 0.76 2.82 0.33
N LEU A 46 1.84 3.01 1.10
CA LEU A 46 2.79 1.96 1.44
C LEU A 46 2.13 0.82 2.23
N LEU A 47 1.28 1.16 3.21
CA LEU A 47 0.51 0.19 3.98
C LEU A 47 -0.44 -0.61 3.08
N ALA A 48 -1.16 0.07 2.17
CA ALA A 48 -2.08 -0.58 1.25
C ALA A 48 -1.33 -1.58 0.35
N ARG A 49 -0.21 -1.16 -0.26
CA ARG A 49 0.62 -2.00 -1.14
C ARG A 49 1.21 -3.20 -0.39
N THR A 50 1.70 -3.01 0.84
CA THR A 50 2.18 -4.10 1.69
C THR A 50 1.06 -5.10 2.03
N THR A 51 -0.11 -4.60 2.40
CA THR A 51 -1.27 -5.45 2.74
C THR A 51 -1.74 -6.26 1.54
N PHE A 52 -1.71 -5.68 0.34
CA PHE A 52 -2.02 -6.39 -0.90
C PHE A 52 -1.05 -7.55 -1.15
N VAL A 53 0.26 -7.32 -1.04
CA VAL A 53 1.28 -8.35 -1.26
C VAL A 53 1.19 -9.46 -0.21
N VAL A 54 1.01 -9.11 1.07
CA VAL A 54 0.82 -10.10 2.15
C VAL A 54 -0.45 -10.92 1.92
N GLY A 55 -1.55 -10.27 1.51
CA GLY A 55 -2.79 -10.93 1.15
C GLY A 55 -2.62 -11.88 -0.04
N ALA A 56 -1.89 -11.45 -1.07
CA ALA A 56 -1.55 -12.29 -2.22
C ALA A 56 -0.72 -13.51 -1.78
N ILE A 57 0.34 -13.35 -0.97
CA ILE A 57 1.15 -14.47 -0.45
C ILE A 57 0.28 -15.49 0.30
N SER A 58 -0.69 -15.02 1.08
CA SER A 58 -1.60 -15.90 1.82
C SER A 58 -2.49 -16.77 0.90
N LEU A 59 -2.56 -16.42 -0.38
CA LEU A 59 -3.31 -17.08 -1.44
C LEU A 59 -2.45 -17.94 -2.37
N PHE A 60 -1.25 -18.32 -1.93
CA PHE A 60 -0.31 -19.10 -2.73
C PHE A 60 -1.00 -20.29 -3.42
N PRO A 61 -0.95 -20.38 -4.77
CA PRO A 61 -1.62 -21.44 -5.51
C PRO A 61 -0.95 -22.79 -5.25
N GLN A 62 -1.71 -23.75 -4.72
CA GLN A 62 -1.20 -25.07 -4.33
C GLN A 62 -0.83 -25.95 -5.54
N GLU A 63 -1.49 -25.76 -6.67
CA GLU A 63 -1.20 -26.52 -7.90
C GLU A 63 0.18 -26.16 -8.48
N PRO A 64 1.07 -27.16 -8.69
CA PRO A 64 2.33 -26.96 -9.39
C PRO A 64 2.09 -26.73 -10.90
N TYR A 65 2.88 -25.84 -11.52
CA TYR A 65 2.86 -25.55 -12.96
C TYR A 65 1.51 -25.08 -13.55
N SER A 66 0.77 -24.24 -12.82
CA SER A 66 -0.45 -23.57 -13.30
C SER A 66 -0.18 -22.14 -13.75
N ASN A 67 -0.91 -21.63 -14.76
CA ASN A 67 -0.94 -20.20 -15.12
C ASN A 67 -1.21 -19.31 -13.89
N LYS A 68 -1.99 -19.80 -12.92
CA LYS A 68 -2.27 -19.09 -11.65
C LYS A 68 -0.99 -18.79 -10.87
N ARG A 69 0.01 -19.68 -10.92
CA ARG A 69 1.30 -19.51 -10.22
C ARG A 69 2.20 -18.51 -10.93
N VAL A 70 2.14 -18.43 -12.26
CA VAL A 70 2.84 -17.39 -13.03
C VAL A 70 2.29 -16.00 -12.69
N TRP A 71 0.96 -15.86 -12.71
CA TRP A 71 0.29 -14.61 -12.31
C TRP A 71 0.56 -14.23 -10.85
N PHE A 72 0.63 -15.23 -9.96
CA PHE A 72 1.06 -15.01 -8.57
C PHE A 72 2.45 -14.38 -8.50
N TYR A 73 3.45 -14.96 -9.18
CA TYR A 73 4.80 -14.38 -9.17
C TYR A 73 4.85 -12.98 -9.77
N TYR A 74 4.09 -12.73 -10.83
CA TYR A 74 3.99 -11.40 -11.43
C TYR A 74 3.42 -10.37 -10.44
N MET A 75 2.34 -10.72 -9.73
CA MET A 75 1.74 -9.86 -8.70
C MET A 75 2.69 -9.59 -7.53
N ILE A 76 3.43 -10.61 -7.06
CA ILE A 76 4.40 -10.43 -5.97
C ILE A 76 5.58 -9.57 -6.42
N MET A 77 6.13 -9.81 -7.62
CA MET A 77 7.26 -9.04 -8.15
C MET A 77 6.86 -7.57 -8.37
N GLY A 78 5.75 -7.33 -9.07
CA GLY A 78 5.24 -5.98 -9.31
C GLY A 78 4.84 -5.26 -8.03
N GLY A 79 4.19 -5.97 -7.10
CA GLY A 79 3.84 -5.44 -5.79
C GLY A 79 5.07 -5.08 -4.95
N SER A 80 6.10 -5.92 -4.96
CA SER A 80 7.35 -5.65 -4.23
C SER A 80 8.10 -4.45 -4.78
N LEU A 81 8.19 -4.31 -6.11
CA LEU A 81 8.78 -3.13 -6.75
C LEU A 81 8.04 -1.85 -6.35
N ALA A 82 6.70 -1.89 -6.35
CA ALA A 82 5.90 -0.75 -5.95
C ALA A 82 6.07 -0.39 -4.47
N ILE A 83 6.22 -1.38 -3.58
CA ILE A 83 6.51 -1.15 -2.16
C ILE A 83 7.85 -0.43 -2.01
N ILE A 84 8.90 -0.89 -2.72
CA ILE A 84 10.24 -0.29 -2.67
C ILE A 84 10.19 1.17 -3.15
N ASP A 85 9.57 1.43 -4.29
CA ASP A 85 9.42 2.80 -4.82
C ASP A 85 8.68 3.72 -3.82
N THR A 86 7.55 3.23 -3.29
CA THR A 86 6.75 4.00 -2.31
C THR A 86 7.54 4.24 -1.02
N PHE A 87 8.35 3.27 -0.57
CA PHE A 87 9.20 3.41 0.61
C PHE A 87 10.30 4.46 0.40
N ILE A 88 10.96 4.47 -0.77
CA ILE A 88 11.96 5.49 -1.10
C ILE A 88 11.34 6.89 -1.06
N ARG A 89 10.14 7.06 -1.66
CA ARG A 89 9.39 8.31 -1.62
C ARG A 89 9.01 8.72 -0.19
N LEU A 90 8.64 7.77 0.66
CA LEU A 90 8.33 8.00 2.07
C LEU A 90 9.55 8.50 2.85
N VAL A 91 10.71 7.86 2.65
CA VAL A 91 11.96 8.30 3.28
C VAL A 91 12.35 9.70 2.80
N GLY A 92 12.16 9.99 1.50
CA GLY A 92 12.42 11.32 0.94
C GLY A 92 11.53 12.42 1.53
N THR A 93 10.24 12.14 1.77
CA THR A 93 9.34 13.10 2.43
C THR A 93 9.65 13.23 3.92
N LEU A 94 10.00 12.15 4.60
CA LEU A 94 10.45 12.19 5.99
C LEU A 94 11.70 13.05 6.16
N GLN A 95 12.67 12.93 5.24
CA GLN A 95 13.88 13.75 5.27
C GLN A 95 13.55 15.25 5.12
N LYS A 96 12.66 15.62 4.20
CA LYS A 96 12.19 17.01 4.03
C LYS A 96 11.40 17.56 5.22
N LEU A 97 10.89 16.68 6.06
CA LEU A 97 10.09 17.06 7.23
C LEU A 97 10.97 17.28 8.47
N LEU A 98 12.12 16.62 8.52
CA LEU A 98 13.06 16.68 9.64
C LEU A 98 14.16 17.75 9.46
N PHE A 99 14.45 18.18 8.23
CA PHE A 99 15.48 19.15 7.87
C PHE A 99 14.90 20.29 7.04
#